data_AF-A0A329DWL4-F1
#
_entry.id   AF-A0A329DWL4-F1
#
_cell.length_a   1.000
_cell.length_b   1.000
_cell.length_c   1.000
_cell.angle_alpha   90.00
_cell.angle_beta   90.00
_cell.angle_gamma   90.00
#
_symmetry.space_group_name_H-M   'P 1'
#
loop_
_entity.id
_entity.type
_entity.pdbx_description
1 polymer ?
#
loop_
_entity_poly.entity_id
_entity_poly.type
_entity_poly.pdbx_seq_one_letter_code
_entity_poly.pdbx_strand_id
1 'polypeptide(L)'
;MGEPVKILDLAKRMIHLMGMKEYTANSREDGDIEIKFTGLRPGEKLYEELLIGDNVEGSGHAKIMTAKEEKLTWDLMEPLLSELDACCHNFDEDCITRLLLDAPTGYQPQKPL
;
A
#
# COMPACT_ATOMS: atom_id res chain seq x y z
N MET A 1 16.12 4.39 2.94
CA MET A 1 15.65 3.02 3.27
C MET A 1 16.56 2.02 2.57
N GLY A 2 16.56 0.75 3.00
CA GLY A 2 17.30 -0.31 2.30
C GLY A 2 16.62 -0.74 1.00
N GLU A 3 17.15 -1.79 0.38
CA GLU A 3 16.61 -2.35 -0.85
C GLU A 3 15.18 -2.92 -0.67
N PRO A 4 14.30 -2.79 -1.67
CA PRO A 4 12.98 -3.38 -1.63
C PRO A 4 13.07 -4.91 -1.55
N VAL A 5 12.18 -5.52 -0.76
CA VAL A 5 12.15 -6.98 -0.56
C VAL A 5 10.97 -7.57 -1.31
N LYS A 6 11.22 -8.56 -2.17
CA LYS A 6 10.15 -9.31 -2.85
C LYS A 6 9.44 -10.23 -1.87
N ILE A 7 8.12 -10.18 -1.85
CA ILE A 7 7.28 -11.05 -0.98
C ILE A 7 7.53 -12.54 -1.28
N LEU A 8 7.78 -12.90 -2.54
CA LEU A 8 8.13 -14.27 -2.93
C LEU A 8 9.42 -14.75 -2.24
N ASP A 9 10.46 -13.91 -2.22
CA ASP A 9 11.75 -14.28 -1.62
C ASP A 9 11.62 -14.38 -0.10
N LEU A 10 10.80 -13.53 0.51
CA LEU A 10 10.44 -13.63 1.93
C LEU A 10 9.74 -14.96 2.24
N ALA A 11 8.73 -15.33 1.46
CA ALA A 11 7.99 -16.59 1.64
C ALA A 11 8.92 -17.81 1.53
N LYS A 12 9.77 -17.86 0.49
CA LYS A 12 10.79 -18.91 0.32
C LYS A 12 11.73 -18.99 1.52
N ARG A 13 12.22 -17.84 1.99
CA ARG A 13 13.12 -17.76 3.14
C ARG A 13 12.44 -18.29 4.41
N MET A 14 11.17 -17.97 4.63
CA MET A 14 10.42 -18.49 5.78
C MET A 14 10.28 -20.01 5.74
N ILE A 15 9.95 -20.59 4.57
CA ILE A 15 9.86 -22.04 4.39
C ILE A 15 11.21 -22.71 4.67
N HIS A 16 12.28 -22.18 4.07
CA HIS A 16 13.63 -22.71 4.24
C HIS A 16 14.13 -22.65 5.69
N LEU A 17 13.83 -21.56 6.41
CA LEU A 17 14.20 -21.42 7.83
C LEU A 17 13.53 -22.46 8.73
N MET A 18 12.41 -23.03 8.30
CA MET A 18 11.73 -24.12 8.99
C MET A 18 12.27 -25.51 8.59
N GLY A 19 13.33 -25.58 7.78
CA GLY A 19 13.92 -26.82 7.29
C GLY A 19 13.11 -27.53 6.21
N MET A 20 12.15 -26.83 5.59
CA MET A 20 11.27 -27.36 4.55
C MET A 20 11.67 -26.83 3.18
N LYS A 21 11.23 -27.53 2.12
CA LYS A 21 11.46 -27.14 0.73
C LYS A 21 10.17 -26.63 0.10
N GLU A 22 10.23 -25.47 -0.53
CA GLU A 22 9.11 -24.94 -1.30
C GLU A 22 8.97 -25.61 -2.67
N TYR A 23 7.75 -25.60 -3.23
CA TYR A 23 7.51 -25.91 -4.64
C TYR A 23 6.36 -25.07 -5.19
N THR A 24 6.15 -25.12 -6.51
CA THR A 24 4.96 -24.55 -7.18
C THR A 24 4.31 -25.64 -8.04
N ALA A 25 3.03 -25.50 -8.37
CA ALA A 25 2.29 -26.49 -9.17
C ALA A 25 2.95 -26.84 -10.53
N ASN A 26 3.77 -25.95 -11.09
CA ASN A 26 4.47 -26.16 -12.36
C ASN A 26 5.92 -26.63 -12.18
N SER A 27 6.39 -26.80 -10.94
CA SER A 27 7.72 -27.31 -10.63
C SER A 27 7.78 -28.82 -10.91
N ARG A 28 8.92 -29.30 -11.41
CA ARG A 28 9.21 -30.74 -11.56
C ARG A 28 9.76 -31.37 -10.27
N GLU A 29 9.91 -30.59 -9.22
CA GLU A 29 10.56 -30.99 -7.98
C GLU A 29 9.54 -31.25 -6.87
N ASP A 30 9.73 -32.36 -6.15
CA ASP A 30 9.04 -32.59 -4.88
C ASP A 30 9.51 -31.55 -3.83
N GLY A 31 8.55 -31.10 -3.03
CA GLY A 31 8.75 -30.19 -1.91
C GLY A 31 7.66 -30.39 -0.85
N ASP A 32 7.85 -29.76 0.30
CA ASP A 32 6.98 -29.93 1.48
C ASP A 32 5.83 -28.91 1.48
N ILE A 33 6.07 -27.70 0.94
CA ILE A 33 5.11 -26.59 0.98
C ILE A 33 4.92 -25.96 -0.40
N GLU A 34 3.68 -25.90 -0.86
CA GLU A 34 3.32 -25.22 -2.11
C GLU A 34 3.25 -23.69 -1.92
N ILE A 35 3.89 -22.93 -2.80
CA ILE A 35 3.64 -21.50 -2.97
C ILE A 35 2.60 -21.33 -4.07
N LYS A 36 1.37 -21.00 -3.67
CA LYS A 36 0.25 -20.72 -4.57
C LYS A 36 0.09 -19.22 -4.81
N PHE A 37 0.11 -18.80 -6.08
CA PHE A 37 -0.17 -17.42 -6.45
C PHE A 37 -1.67 -17.19 -6.57
N THR A 38 -2.21 -16.24 -5.80
CA THR A 38 -3.65 -15.91 -5.77
C THR A 38 -3.99 -14.64 -6.56
N GLY A 39 -2.98 -13.96 -7.13
CA GLY A 39 -3.15 -12.65 -7.75
C GLY A 39 -3.23 -11.51 -6.72
N LEU A 40 -3.31 -10.28 -7.21
CA LEU A 40 -3.50 -9.09 -6.39
C LEU A 40 -4.98 -8.92 -6.04
N ARG A 41 -5.25 -8.48 -4.81
CA ARG A 41 -6.59 -8.09 -4.35
C ARG A 41 -6.93 -6.68 -4.90
N PRO A 42 -8.22 -6.33 -5.03
CA PRO A 42 -8.62 -5.00 -5.46
C PRO A 42 -7.98 -3.91 -4.59
N GLY A 43 -7.32 -2.94 -5.23
CA GLY A 43 -6.62 -1.84 -4.55
C GLY A 43 -5.20 -2.16 -4.08
N GLU A 44 -4.69 -3.39 -4.26
CA GLU A 44 -3.30 -3.69 -3.92
C GLU A 44 -2.32 -3.18 -4.99
N LYS A 45 -1.21 -2.59 -4.52
CA LYS A 45 -0.08 -2.20 -5.37
C LYS A 45 0.97 -3.32 -5.41
N LEU A 46 1.57 -3.55 -6.58
CA LEU A 46 2.69 -4.48 -6.73
C LEU A 46 3.99 -3.92 -6.13
N TYR A 47 4.12 -2.59 -6.10
CA TYR A 47 5.23 -1.86 -5.53
C TYR A 47 4.69 -0.67 -4.74
N GLU A 48 5.22 -0.45 -3.54
CA GLU A 48 4.98 0.76 -2.78
C GLU A 48 5.85 1.92 -3.27
N GLU A 49 5.37 3.14 -3.08
CA GLU A 49 6.14 4.34 -3.38
C GLU A 49 7.24 4.55 -2.34
N LEU A 50 8.43 4.96 -2.79
CA LEU A 50 9.49 5.35 -1.87
C LEU A 50 9.16 6.70 -1.24
N LEU A 51 9.08 6.75 0.09
CA LEU A 51 8.90 8.00 0.86
C LEU A 51 10.06 9.00 0.69
N ILE A 52 11.15 8.60 0.03
CA ILE A 52 12.25 9.49 -0.33
C ILE A 52 11.94 10.05 -1.73
N GLY A 53 10.93 10.92 -1.79
CA GLY A 53 10.58 11.68 -2.99
C GLY A 53 11.41 12.95 -3.14
N ASP A 54 10.95 13.90 -3.94
CA ASP A 54 11.67 15.16 -4.23
C ASP A 54 11.62 16.17 -3.07
N ASN A 55 10.73 15.98 -2.08
CA ASN A 55 10.39 16.99 -1.06
C ASN A 55 10.73 16.53 0.37
N VAL A 56 11.89 15.89 0.55
CA VAL A 56 12.38 15.42 1.85
C VAL A 56 13.52 16.31 2.34
N GLU A 57 13.40 16.82 3.56
CA GLU A 57 14.46 17.58 4.24
C GLU A 57 15.20 16.69 5.24
N GLY A 58 16.52 16.88 5.33
CA GLY A 58 17.34 16.19 6.33
C GLY A 58 17.01 16.69 7.74
N SER A 59 17.02 15.77 8.72
CA SER A 59 16.93 16.14 10.14
C SER A 59 18.32 16.12 10.80
N GLY A 60 18.38 16.40 12.11
CA GLY A 60 19.60 16.28 12.90
C GLY A 60 20.17 14.85 13.03
N HIS A 61 19.47 13.82 12.53
CA HIS A 61 19.94 12.44 12.56
C HIS A 61 19.96 11.83 11.15
N ALA A 62 21.08 11.20 10.77
CA ALA A 62 21.32 10.71 9.40
C ALA A 62 20.32 9.66 8.89
N LYS A 63 19.58 9.01 9.79
CA LYS A 63 18.53 8.02 9.43
C LYS A 63 17.10 8.57 9.55
N ILE A 64 16.93 9.86 9.85
CA ILE A 64 15.62 10.50 10.03
C ILE A 64 15.53 11.64 9.01
N MET A 65 14.47 11.61 8.20
CA MET A 65 14.18 12.60 7.17
C MET A 65 12.75 13.10 7.40
N THR A 66 12.47 14.34 7.00
CA THR A 66 11.15 14.98 7.15
C THR A 66 10.54 15.16 5.76
N ALA A 67 9.38 14.55 5.52
CA ALA A 67 8.62 14.78 4.30
C ALA A 67 7.82 16.08 4.39
N LYS A 68 7.82 16.85 3.30
CA LYS A 68 7.03 18.06 3.16
C LYS A 68 5.85 17.79 2.24
N GLU A 69 4.73 17.43 2.85
CA GLU A 69 3.49 17.11 2.17
C GLU A 69 2.60 18.35 2.01
N GLU A 70 1.83 18.39 0.93
CA GLU A 70 0.71 19.32 0.81
C GLU A 70 -0.36 18.97 1.85
N LYS A 71 -1.04 19.99 2.36
CA LYS A 71 -2.09 19.82 3.37
C LYS A 71 -3.20 20.83 3.16
N LEU A 72 -4.41 20.40 3.48
CA LEU A 72 -5.56 21.30 3.57
C LEU A 72 -5.46 22.15 4.84
N THR A 73 -5.97 23.39 4.76
CA THR A 73 -6.23 24.20 5.95
C THR A 73 -7.40 23.59 6.73
N TRP A 74 -7.48 23.87 8.03
CA TRP A 74 -8.58 23.35 8.85
C TRP A 74 -9.95 23.79 8.34
N ASP A 75 -10.08 25.04 7.91
CA ASP A 75 -11.33 25.60 7.36
C ASP A 75 -11.84 24.86 6.11
N LEU A 76 -10.95 24.18 5.37
CA LEU A 76 -11.30 23.32 4.24
C LEU A 76 -11.46 21.85 4.65
N MET A 77 -10.67 21.40 5.63
CA MET A 77 -10.66 20.01 6.09
C MET A 77 -11.90 19.64 6.91
N GLU A 78 -12.34 20.52 7.82
CA GLU A 78 -13.49 20.29 8.69
C GLU A 78 -14.80 20.01 7.91
N PRO A 79 -15.21 20.83 6.93
CA PRO A 79 -16.41 20.55 6.16
C PRO A 79 -16.27 19.27 5.32
N LEU A 80 -15.08 19.02 4.76
CA LEU A 80 -14.80 17.80 3.99
C LEU A 80 -14.95 16.54 4.85
N LEU A 81 -14.39 16.55 6.07
CA LEU A 81 -14.53 15.44 7.02
C LEU A 81 -15.98 15.23 7.43
N SER A 82 -16.74 16.31 7.66
CA SER A 82 -18.15 16.23 8.03
C SER A 82 -19.00 15.64 6.90
N GLU A 83 -18.75 16.03 5.64
CA GLU A 83 -19.43 15.46 4.48
C GLU A 83 -19.06 13.99 4.26
N LEU A 84 -17.77 13.66 4.40
CA LEU A 84 -17.28 12.29 4.30
C LEU A 84 -17.91 11.39 5.37
N ASP A 85 -17.99 11.85 6.62
CA ASP A 85 -18.62 11.12 7.72
C ASP A 85 -20.11 10.85 7.44
N ALA A 86 -20.83 11.85 6.94
CA ALA A 86 -22.23 11.67 6.54
C ALA A 86 -22.39 10.65 5.39
N CYS A 87 -21.52 10.69 4.38
CA CYS A 87 -21.57 9.73 3.27
C CYS A 87 -21.21 8.31 3.73
N CYS A 88 -20.26 8.16 4.67
CA CYS A 88 -19.94 6.88 5.31
C CYS A 88 -21.14 6.31 6.09
N HIS A 89 -21.83 7.12 6.90
CA HIS A 89 -23.00 6.67 7.66
C HIS A 89 -24.16 6.22 6.75
N ASN A 90 -24.25 6.78 5.56
CA ASN A 90 -25.27 6.45 4.57
C ASN A 90 -24.83 5.37 3.57
N PHE A 91 -23.60 4.86 3.67
CA PHE A 91 -23.00 3.94 2.69
C PHE A 91 -23.06 4.47 1.24
N ASP A 92 -22.93 5.78 1.06
CA ASP A 92 -22.94 6.43 -0.24
C ASP A 92 -21.54 6.37 -0.89
N GLU A 93 -21.27 5.24 -1.56
CA GLU A 93 -19.98 4.96 -2.21
C GLU A 93 -19.61 5.99 -3.30
N ASP A 94 -20.60 6.49 -4.04
CA ASP A 94 -20.40 7.48 -5.09
C ASP A 94 -19.97 8.83 -4.49
N CYS A 95 -20.64 9.26 -3.41
CA CYS A 95 -20.24 10.45 -2.66
C CYS A 95 -18.83 10.31 -2.09
N ILE A 96 -18.51 9.19 -1.44
CA ILE A 96 -17.20 8.94 -0.84
C ILE A 96 -16.11 9.01 -1.90
N THR A 97 -16.31 8.31 -3.02
CA THR A 97 -15.33 8.28 -4.11
C THR A 97 -15.12 9.67 -4.69
N ARG A 98 -16.20 10.43 -4.92
CA ARG A 98 -16.12 11.82 -5.40
C ARG A 98 -15.32 12.69 -4.43
N LEU A 99 -15.63 12.64 -3.13
CA LEU A 99 -14.93 13.43 -2.12
C LEU A 99 -13.43 13.11 -2.07
N LEU A 100 -13.06 11.84 -2.15
CA LEU A 100 -11.66 11.43 -2.15
C LEU A 100 -10.90 11.88 -3.41
N LEU A 101 -11.57 11.87 -4.57
CA LEU A 101 -11.00 12.34 -5.85
C LEU A 101 -10.85 13.87 -5.91
N ASP A 102 -11.81 14.61 -5.36
CA ASP A 102 -11.78 16.08 -5.33
C ASP A 102 -10.77 16.61 -4.30
N ALA A 103 -10.48 15.82 -3.26
CA ALA A 103 -9.50 16.14 -2.24
C ALA A 103 -8.06 15.91 -2.73
N PRO A 104 -7.06 16.68 -2.24
CA PRO A 104 -5.65 16.48 -2.57
C PRO A 104 -5.04 15.28 -1.82
N THR A 105 -5.65 14.10 -1.93
CA THR A 105 -5.29 12.87 -1.19
C THR A 105 -4.42 11.91 -1.98
N GLY A 106 -4.16 12.19 -3.27
CA GLY A 106 -3.45 11.29 -4.17
C GLY A 106 -4.22 9.99 -4.46
N TYR A 107 -5.50 9.91 -4.10
CA TYR A 107 -6.32 8.71 -4.27
C TYR A 107 -6.56 8.39 -5.75
N GLN A 108 -6.18 7.17 -6.14
CA GLN A 108 -6.40 6.64 -7.49
C GLN A 108 -7.16 5.31 -7.38
N PRO A 109 -8.50 5.30 -7.53
CA PRO A 109 -9.27 4.07 -7.43
C PRO A 109 -8.87 3.13 -8.57
N GLN A 110 -8.26 2.00 -8.24
CA GLN A 110 -8.06 0.92 -9.20
C GLN A 110 -9.41 0.25 -9.44
N LYS A 111 -9.95 0.35 -10.66
CA LYS A 111 -11.11 -0.46 -11.05
C LYS A 111 -10.73 -1.95 -10.91
N PRO A 112 -11.62 -2.81 -10.37
CA PRO A 112 -11.40 -4.24 -10.46
C PRO A 112 -11.29 -4.63 -11.94
N LEU A 113 -10.32 -5.50 -12.24
CA LEU A 113 -10.16 -6.14 -13.56
C LEU A 113 -11.40 -6.93 -13.95
#